data_AF-A0AAU2BM67-F1
#
_entry.id   AF-A0AAU2BM67-F1
#
_cell.length_a   1.000
_cell.length_b   1.000
_cell.length_c   1.000
_cell.angle_alpha   90.00
_cell.angle_beta   90.00
_cell.angle_gamma   90.00
#
_symmetry.space_group_name_H-M   'P 1'
#
loop_
_entity.id
_entity.type
_entity.pdbx_description
1 polymer ?
#
loop_
_entity_poly.entity_id
_entity_poly.type
_entity_poly.pdbx_seq_one_letter_code
_entity_poly.pdbx_strand_id
1 'polypeptide(L)' 'MKPDDPLLRILACPLDKGPLHLLPPGEDALLSGEALYNPRLRRRYPIVDGIPQLLPSSGEQVPEDEHERLLDRMSP' A
#
# COMPACT_ATOMS: atom_id res chain seq x y z
N MET A 1 4.50 -0.95 -10.73
CA MET A 1 3.97 -2.35 -10.81
C MET A 1 2.57 -2.32 -11.44
N LYS A 2 2.00 -3.42 -11.94
CA LYS A 2 0.60 -3.44 -12.45
C LYS A 2 -0.35 -4.03 -11.39
N PRO A 3 -1.59 -3.52 -11.24
CA PRO A 3 -2.55 -4.03 -10.25
C PRO A 3 -2.89 -5.53 -10.37
N ASP A 4 -2.86 -6.09 -11.58
CA ASP A 4 -3.17 -7.50 -11.84
C ASP A 4 -1.96 -8.44 -11.75
N ASP A 5 -0.82 -7.94 -11.25
CA ASP A 5 0.40 -8.74 -11.17
C ASP A 5 0.21 -9.93 -10.22
N PRO A 6 0.46 -11.19 -10.66
CA PRO A 6 0.34 -12.36 -9.80
C PRO A 6 1.21 -12.28 -8.54
N LEU A 7 2.30 -11.50 -8.55
CA LEU A 7 3.11 -11.24 -7.36
C LEU A 7 2.32 -10.55 -6.25
N LEU A 8 1.40 -9.63 -6.57
CA LEU A 8 0.57 -8.93 -5.57
C LEU A 8 -0.32 -9.89 -4.77
N ARG A 9 -0.66 -11.05 -5.35
CA ARG A 9 -1.41 -12.10 -4.65
C ARG A 9 -0.57 -12.85 -3.61
N ILE A 10 0.75 -12.76 -3.72
CA ILE A 10 1.72 -13.42 -2.83
C ILE A 10 2.21 -12.45 -1.75
N LEU A 11 2.34 -11.16 -2.08
CA LEU A 11 2.80 -10.15 -1.15
C LEU A 11 1.80 -9.96 0.01
N ALA A 12 2.33 -10.02 1.23
CA ALA A 12 1.55 -9.90 2.45
C ALA A 12 2.21 -8.90 3.40
N CYS A 13 1.39 -8.28 4.25
CA CYS A 13 1.86 -7.37 5.28
C CYS A 13 2.84 -8.10 6.24
N PRO A 14 3.98 -7.50 6.59
CA PRO A 14 4.93 -8.13 7.50
C PRO A 14 4.39 -8.32 8.92
N LEU A 15 3.37 -7.55 9.32
CA LEU A 15 2.79 -7.56 10.66
C LEU A 15 1.61 -8.55 10.81
N ASP A 16 0.60 -8.45 9.95
CA ASP A 16 -0.65 -9.22 10.07
C ASP A 16 -0.79 -10.37 9.05
N LYS A 17 0.18 -10.50 8.13
CA LYS A 17 0.22 -11.53 7.07
C LYS A 17 -0.97 -11.52 6.10
N GLY A 18 -1.82 -10.49 6.13
CA GLY A 18 -2.93 -10.36 5.17
C GLY A 18 -2.51 -9.63 3.89
N PRO A 19 -3.43 -9.57 2.89
CA PRO A 19 -3.17 -8.97 1.59
C PRO A 19 -2.91 -7.46 1.68
N LEU A 20 -2.24 -6.95 0.65
CA LEU A 20 -1.90 -5.53 0.45
C LEU A 20 -2.48 -5.03 -0.89
N HIS A 21 -2.81 -3.74 -0.94
CA HIS A 21 -3.33 -3.08 -2.13
C HIS A 21 -2.25 -2.21 -2.77
N LEU A 22 -2.08 -2.29 -4.09
CA LEU A 22 -1.14 -1.42 -4.80
C LEU A 22 -1.74 -0.01 -4.91
N LEU A 23 -0.98 0.97 -4.43
CA LEU A 23 -1.21 2.39 -4.65
C LEU A 23 -0.24 2.86 -5.76
N PRO A 24 -0.73 3.14 -6.97
CA PRO A 24 0.10 3.64 -8.07
C PRO A 24 0.53 5.11 -7.84
N PRO A 25 1.53 5.61 -8.58
CA PRO A 25 2.09 6.93 -8.33
C PRO A 25 1.14 8.05 -8.80
N GLY A 26 1.14 9.19 -8.10
CA GLY A 26 0.33 10.36 -8.45
C GLY A 26 -1.17 10.22 -8.17
N GLU A 27 -1.58 9.05 -7.71
CA GLU A 27 -2.95 8.75 -7.34
C GLU A 27 -3.29 9.26 -5.93
N ASP A 28 -2.30 9.56 -5.11
CA ASP A 28 -2.44 10.31 -3.87
C ASP A 28 -1.48 11.50 -3.91
N ALA A 29 -2.01 12.70 -3.68
CA ALA A 29 -1.23 13.95 -3.72
C ALA A 29 -0.10 13.99 -2.68
N LEU A 30 -0.18 13.14 -1.65
CA LEU A 30 0.84 13.02 -0.59
C LEU A 30 1.86 11.90 -0.87
N LEU A 31 1.63 11.06 -1.89
CA LEU A 31 2.55 9.99 -2.26
C LEU A 31 3.48 10.44 -3.40
N SER A 32 4.76 10.54 -3.08
CA SER A 32 5.81 10.84 -4.08
C SER A 32 6.13 9.64 -5.00
N GLY A 33 5.51 8.48 -4.79
CA GLY A 33 5.79 7.24 -5.53
C GLY A 33 4.77 6.13 -5.26
N GLU A 34 5.05 4.94 -5.79
CA GLU A 34 4.21 3.75 -5.60
C GLU A 34 4.33 3.20 -4.15
N ALA A 35 3.25 2.64 -3.63
CA ALA A 35 3.23 2.01 -2.30
C ALA A 35 2.29 0.79 -2.24
N LEU A 36 2.49 -0.06 -1.24
CA LEU A 36 1.57 -1.13 -0.87
C LEU A 36 0.83 -0.76 0.42
N TYR A 37 -0.49 -0.82 0.40
CA TYR A 37 -1.35 -0.37 1.49
C TYR A 37 -2.06 -1.52 2.20
N ASN A 38 -2.04 -1.47 3.54
CA ASN A 38 -2.84 -2.32 4.41
C ASN A 38 -3.97 -1.50 5.05
N PRO A 39 -5.23 -1.65 4.61
CA PRO A 39 -6.36 -0.92 5.19
C PRO A 39 -6.69 -1.35 6.63
N ARG A 40 -6.34 -2.58 7.03
CA ARG A 40 -6.64 -3.13 8.36
C ARG A 40 -5.80 -2.46 9.45
N LEU A 41 -4.53 -2.20 9.14
CA LEU A 41 -3.60 -1.52 10.06
C LEU A 41 -3.40 -0.04 9.72
N ARG A 42 -3.97 0.42 8.60
CA ARG A 42 -3.79 1.76 8.04
C ARG A 42 -2.31 2.09 7.84
N ARG A 43 -1.57 1.14 7.27
CA ARG A 43 -0.13 1.26 7.05
C ARG A 43 0.20 1.12 5.59
N ARG A 44 1.10 1.95 5.09
CA ARG A 44 1.63 1.85 3.73
C ARG A 44 3.12 1.52 3.75
N TYR A 45 3.57 0.79 2.74
CA TYR A 45 4.96 0.40 2.56
C TYR A 45 5.44 0.92 1.20
N PRO A 46 6.51 1.71 1.13
CA PRO A 46 6.95 2.29 -0.14
C PRO A 46 7.52 1.22 -1.07
N ILE A 47 7.36 1.44 -2.37
CA ILE A 47 8.07 0.70 -3.42
C ILE A 47 9.20 1.58 -3.93
N VAL A 48 10.44 1.15 -3.72
CA VAL A 48 11.64 1.90 -4.12
C VAL A 48 12.35 1.12 -5.21
N ASP A 49 12.58 1.73 -6.37
CA ASP A 49 13.17 1.10 -7.55
C ASP A 49 12.48 -0.22 -7.95
N GLY A 50 11.15 -0.25 -7.80
CA GLY A 50 10.33 -1.44 -8.09
C GLY A 50 10.37 -2.52 -7.01
N ILE A 51 11.06 -2.29 -5.88
CA ILE A 51 11.19 -3.24 -4.77
C ILE A 51 10.30 -2.81 -3.58
N PRO A 52 9.30 -3.63 -3.20
CA PRO A 52 8.48 -3.39 -2.03
C PRO A 52 9.28 -3.48 -0.72
N GLN A 53 9.25 -2.41 0.07
CA GLN A 53 9.95 -2.35 1.36
C GLN A 53 9.06 -2.94 2.48
N LEU A 54 8.92 -4.27 2.51
CA LEU A 54 8.06 -5.00 3.45
C LEU A 54 8.73 -5.32 4.79
N LEU A 55 9.41 -4.35 5.38
CA LEU A 55 9.91 -4.43 6.75
C LEU A 55 8.92 -3.75 7.71
N PRO A 56 8.73 -4.24 8.95
CA PRO A 56 7.92 -3.56 9.96
C PRO A 56 8.26 -2.07 10.13
N SER A 57 9.56 -1.74 10.10
CA SER A 57 10.12 -0.39 10.26
C SER A 57 9.89 0.52 9.05
N SER A 58 9.70 -0.06 7.86
CA SER A 58 9.44 0.69 6.63
C SER A 58 7.96 1.05 6.45
N GLY A 59 7.09 0.53 7.32
CA GLY A 59 5.67 0.85 7.30
C GLY A 59 5.41 2.25 7.86
N GLU A 60 4.76 3.08 7.06
CA GLU A 60 4.30 4.40 7.45
C GLU A 60 2.84 4.36 7.87
N GLN A 61 2.48 5.12 8.90
CA GLN A 61 1.10 5.28 9.33
C GLN A 61 0.36 6.20 8.35
N VAL A 62 -0.81 5.76 7.90
CA VAL A 62 -1.72 6.56 7.10
C VAL A 62 -2.72 7.25 8.04
N PRO A 63 -2.86 8.59 7.97
CA PRO A 63 -3.82 9.33 8.78
C PRO A 63 -5.26 9.02 8.36
N GLU A 64 -6.23 9.34 9.23
CA GLU A 64 -7.65 8.98 9.03
C GLU A 64 -8.23 9.55 7.73
N ASP A 65 -7.95 10.81 7.42
CA ASP A 65 -8.47 11.49 6.23
C ASP A 65 -7.93 10.89 4.93
N GLU A 66 -6.67 10.47 4.92
CA GLU A 66 -6.07 9.72 3.79
C GLU A 66 -6.66 8.31 3.73
N HIS A 67 -6.86 7.64 4.87
CA HIS A 67 -7.44 6.30 4.95
C HIS A 67 -8.84 6.25 4.34
N GLU A 68 -9.73 7.17 4.70
CA GLU A 68 -11.10 7.24 4.16
C GLU A 68 -11.08 7.40 2.63
N ARG A 69 -10.23 8.30 2.11
CA ARG A 69 -10.07 8.50 0.65
C ARG A 69 -9.57 7.25 -0.06
N LEU A 70 -8.64 6.51 0.54
CA LEU A 70 -8.13 5.26 -0.03
C LEU A 70 -9.20 4.16 -0.03
N LEU A 71 -10.02 4.07 1.02
CA LEU A 71 -11.11 3.09 1.09
C LEU A 71 -12.19 3.33 0.03
N ASP A 72 -12.60 4.58 -0.17
CA ASP A 72 -13.61 4.95 -1.18
C ASP A 72 -13.19 4.51 -2.58
N ARG A 73 -11.88 4.59 -2.87
CA ARG A 73 -11.31 4.23 -4.17
C ARG A 73 -11.06 2.75 -4.36
N MET A 74 -10.90 2.02 -3.26
CA MET A 74 -10.75 0.56 -3.27
C MET A 74 -12.10 -0.16 -3.34
N SER A 75 -13.20 0.56 -3.14
CA SER A 75 -14.54 0.03 -3.37
C SER A 75 -14.81 -0.06 -4.88
N PRO A 76 -15.43 -1.16 -5.36
CA PRO A 76 -15.69 -1.39 -6.78
C PRO A 76 -16.65 -0.39 -7.41
#